data_AF-A0A518CKQ8-F1
#
_entry.id   AF-A0A518CKQ8-F1
#
_cell.length_a   1.000
_cell.length_b   1.000
_cell.length_c   1.000
_cell.angle_alpha   90.00
_cell.angle_beta   90.00
_cell.angle_gamma   90.00
#
_symmetry.space_group_name_H-M   'P 1'
#
loop_
_entity.id
_entity.type
_entity.pdbx_description
1 polymer ?
#
loop_
_entity_poly.entity_id
_entity_poly.type
_entity_poly.pdbx_seq_one_letter_code
_entity_poly.pdbx_strand_id
1 'polypeptide(L)' 'MKSMDDYELLDRAELAQRLKVSLRTLQRYIARGMLPKPVYLGRLVRWRTTDIIEWIDNGCKKP' A
#
# COMPACT_ATOMS: atom_id res chain seq x y z
N MET A 1 5.32 -2.24 23.16
CA MET A 1 5.76 -0.96 22.57
C MET A 1 5.28 -0.96 21.13
N LYS A 2 4.19 -0.24 20.82
CA LYS A 2 3.69 -0.16 19.44
C LYS A 2 4.58 0.83 18.68
N SER A 3 5.26 0.35 17.64
CA SER A 3 6.07 1.18 16.74
C SER A 3 5.18 2.21 16.04
N MET A 4 5.76 3.35 15.65
CA MET A 4 5.09 4.51 15.07
C MET A 4 4.29 4.20 13.77
N ASP A 5 4.53 3.03 13.18
CA ASP A 5 3.99 2.57 11.90
C ASP A 5 2.52 2.08 11.96
N ASP A 6 1.98 1.81 13.15
CA ASP A 6 0.64 1.20 13.32
C ASP A 6 -0.52 2.08 12.77
N TYR A 7 -0.34 3.40 12.76
CA TYR A 7 -1.36 4.38 12.35
C TYR A 7 -1.00 5.16 11.09
N GLU A 8 0.11 4.82 10.45
CA GLU A 8 0.60 5.58 9.31
C GLU A 8 -0.22 5.24 8.04
N LEU A 9 -0.62 6.30 7.32
CA LEU A 9 -1.42 6.22 6.10
C LEU A 9 -0.60 6.65 4.89
N LEU A 10 -0.19 5.68 4.09
CA LEU A 10 0.60 5.87 2.89
C LEU A 10 -0.23 6.39 1.73
N ASP A 11 0.25 7.45 1.09
CA ASP A 11 -0.21 7.81 -0.23
C ASP A 11 0.40 6.92 -1.33
N ARG A 12 0.06 7.20 -2.59
CA ARG A 12 0.54 6.42 -3.73
C ARG A 12 2.05 6.53 -3.93
N ALA A 13 2.65 7.69 -3.67
CA ALA A 13 4.08 7.90 -3.84
C ALA A 13 4.88 7.20 -2.76
N GLU A 14 4.42 7.28 -1.51
CA GLU A 14 5.01 6.57 -0.37
C GLU A 14 4.91 5.05 -0.57
N LEU A 15 3.73 4.56 -0.97
CA LEU A 15 3.53 3.14 -1.25
C LEU A 15 4.42 2.64 -2.40
N ALA A 16 4.54 3.41 -3.48
CA ALA A 16 5.40 3.06 -4.62
C ALA A 16 6.88 2.97 -4.19
N GLN A 17 7.35 3.91 -3.38
CA GLN A 17 8.71 3.89 -2.83
C GLN A 17 8.95 2.66 -1.94
N ARG A 18 8.00 2.34 -1.05
CA ARG A 18 8.10 1.15 -0.17
C ARG A 18 8.13 -0.15 -0.95
N LEU A 19 7.29 -0.26 -1.97
CA LEU A 19 7.26 -1.44 -2.85
C LEU A 19 8.40 -1.46 -3.88
N LYS A 20 9.22 -0.40 -3.94
CA LYS A 20 10.30 -0.22 -4.93
C LYS A 20 9.81 -0.36 -6.37
N VAL A 21 8.63 0.19 -6.66
CA VAL A 21 8.03 0.20 -8.00
C VAL A 21 7.74 1.62 -8.47
N SER A 22 7.62 1.80 -9.79
CA SER A 22 7.16 3.09 -10.32
C SER A 22 5.70 3.35 -9.95
N LEU A 23 5.30 4.62 -9.85
CA LEU A 23 3.88 5.01 -9.68
C LEU A 23 2.98 4.40 -10.76
N ARG A 24 3.47 4.29 -12.00
CA ARG A 24 2.76 3.66 -13.11
C ARG A 24 2.53 2.17 -12.86
N THR A 25 3.53 1.47 -12.34
CA THR A 25 3.41 0.06 -11.96
C THR A 25 2.42 -0.10 -10.80
N LEU A 26 2.52 0.77 -9.79
CA LEU A 26 1.58 0.77 -8.67
C LEU A 26 0.13 0.96 -9.15
N GLN A 27 -0.13 1.91 -10.04
CA GLN A 27 -1.45 2.12 -10.64
C GLN A 27 -1.98 0.87 -11.36
N ARG A 28 -1.12 0.13 -12.07
CA ARG A 28 -1.49 -1.14 -12.68
C ARG A 28 -1.85 -2.20 -11.64
N TYR A 29 -1.13 -2.27 -10.52
CA TYR A 29 -1.43 -3.20 -9.43
C TYR A 29 -2.76 -2.87 -8.75
N ILE A 30 -3.03 -1.57 -8.53
CA ILE A 30 -4.32 -1.09 -8.02
C ILE A 30 -5.45 -1.49 -8.96
N ALA A 31 -5.30 -1.21 -10.27
CA ALA A 31 -6.31 -1.54 -11.27
C ALA A 31 -6.58 -3.05 -11.38
N ARG A 32 -5.57 -3.89 -11.07
CA ARG A 32 -5.68 -5.36 -11.03
C ARG A 32 -6.16 -5.91 -9.68
N GLY A 33 -6.39 -5.05 -8.68
CA GLY A 33 -6.77 -5.50 -7.33
C GLY A 33 -5.71 -6.34 -6.62
N MET A 34 -4.43 -6.14 -6.95
CA MET A 34 -3.31 -6.91 -6.39
C MET A 34 -2.86 -6.43 -5.01
N LEU A 35 -3.24 -5.22 -4.63
CA LEU A 35 -2.87 -4.58 -3.36
C LEU A 35 -4.01 -4.70 -2.33
N PRO A 36 -3.70 -4.54 -1.04
CA PRO A 36 -4.72 -4.40 0.00
C PRO A 36 -5.71 -3.27 -0.31
N LYS A 37 -6.92 -3.39 0.24
CA LYS A 37 -7.97 -2.40 0.04
C LYS A 37 -7.52 -1.06 0.63
N PRO A 38 -7.56 0.04 -0.15
CA PRO A 38 -7.23 1.35 0.39
C PRO A 38 -8.34 1.87 1.30
N VAL A 39 -7.95 2.78 2.19
CA VAL A 39 -8.84 3.68 2.91
C VAL A 39 -9.09 4.92 2.05
N TYR A 40 -10.35 5.28 1.87
CA TYR A 40 -10.77 6.48 1.15
C TYR A 40 -11.05 7.61 2.13
N LEU A 41 -10.27 8.69 2.02
CA LEU A 41 -10.49 9.94 2.75
C LEU A 41 -10.98 11.00 1.76
N GLY A 42 -12.26 10.92 1.41
CA GLY A 42 -12.85 11.70 0.32
C GLY A 42 -12.24 11.32 -1.03
N ARG A 43 -11.52 12.26 -1.66
CA ARG A 43 -10.79 12.01 -2.93
C ARG A 43 -9.42 11.38 -2.71
N LEU A 44 -8.91 11.37 -1.48
CA LEU A 44 -7.61 10.81 -1.15
C LEU A 44 -7.71 9.30 -0.99
N VAL A 45 -6.76 8.60 -1.58
CA VAL A 45 -6.63 7.14 -1.49
C VAL A 45 -5.37 6.85 -0.68
N ARG A 46 -5.53 6.15 0.45
CA ARG A 46 -4.45 5.85 1.39
C ARG A 46 -4.40 4.36 1.72
N TRP A 47 -3.23 3.88 2.13
CA TRP A 47 -3.05 2.51 2.64
C TRP A 47 -2.50 2.56 4.05
N ARG A 48 -3.01 1.71 4.95
CA ARG A 48 -2.38 1.55 6.24
C ARG A 48 -1.06 0.83 6.05
N THR A 49 -0.02 1.33 6.70
CA THR A 49 1.30 0.72 6.66
C THR A 49 1.25 -0.74 7.14
N THR A 50 0.48 -1.02 8.20
CA THR A 50 0.26 -2.35 8.74
C THR A 50 -0.32 -3.32 7.72
N ASP A 51 -1.41 -2.95 7.05
CA ASP A 51 -2.04 -3.78 6.01
C ASP A 51 -1.06 -4.12 4.88
N ILE A 52 -0.18 -3.17 4.51
CA ILE A 52 0.84 -3.40 3.48
C ILE A 52 1.92 -4.36 3.97
N ILE A 53 2.41 -4.20 5.21
CA ILE A 53 3.41 -5.08 5.80
C ILE A 53 2.85 -6.50 5.92
N GLU A 54 1.65 -6.66 6.47
CA GLU A 54 0.98 -7.96 6.57
C GLU A 54 0.78 -8.59 5.19
N TRP A 55 0.41 -7.79 4.18
CA TRP A 55 0.27 -8.30 2.82
C TRP A 55 1.60 -8.76 2.19
N ILE A 56 2.71 -8.08 2.50
CA ILE A 56 4.05 -8.50 2.07
C ILE A 56 4.42 -9.82 2.76
N ASP A 57 4.22 -9.91 4.08
CA ASP A 57 4.58 -11.06 4.91
C ASP A 57 3.77 -12.31 4.52
N ASN A 58 2.50 -12.14 4.17
CA ASN A 58 1.63 -13.21 3.68
C ASN A 58 1.94 -13.68 2.24
N GLY A 59 3.06 -13.26 1.65
CA GLY A 59 3.49 -13.70 0.32
C GLY A 59 2.78 -12.95 -0.80
N CYS A 60 2.99 -11.64 -0.85
CA CYS A 60 2.40 -10.74 -1.85
C CYS A 60 2.34 -11.34 -3.27
N LYS A 61 1.17 -11.20 -3.91
CA LYS A 61 0.96 -11.70 -5.28
C LYS A 61 1.80 -10.87 -6.26
N LYS A 62 2.96 -11.39 -6.65
CA LYS A 62 3.72 -10.86 -7.78
C LYS A 62 2.96 -11.18 -9.08
N PRO A 63 2.87 -10.25 -10.03
CA PRO A 63 2.34 -10.55 -11.36
C PRO A 63 3.23 -11.54 -12.11
#